data_AF-A0A3S5AYU9-F1
#
_entry.id   AF-A0A3S5AYU9-F1
#
_cell.length_a   1.000
_cell.length_b   1.000
_cell.length_c   1.000
_cell.angle_alpha   90.00
_cell.angle_beta   90.00
_cell.angle_gamma   90.00
#
_symmetry.space_group_name_H-M   'P 1'
#
loop_
_entity.id
_entity.type
_entity.pdbx_description
1 polymer ?
#
loop_
_entity_poly.entity_id
_entity_poly.type
_entity_poly.pdbx_seq_one_letter_code
_entity_poly.pdbx_strand_id
1 'polypeptide(L)'
;MPYILDDDGNEEEDCVPTASNGHADTLADSTKRVFHMDEMQRHQIKHRELFLSRQIESLPATHIRGKCSVTLYNEAEPLTNYLARDDAFFYKLIYDPSAKTLQEDRGAMRIGSDYQSEIQPLLKEGKFACYIFTNLR
;
A
#
# COMPACT_ATOMS: atom_id res chain seq x y z
N MET A 1 -42.00 -21.08 10.40
CA MET A 1 -41.12 -20.48 9.39
C MET A 1 -40.18 -21.57 8.91
N PRO A 2 -40.24 -21.94 7.61
CA PRO A 2 -39.57 -23.12 7.09
C PRO A 2 -38.06 -22.87 6.93
N TYR A 3 -37.28 -23.93 7.15
CA TYR A 3 -35.86 -24.01 6.80
C TYR A 3 -35.74 -24.12 5.28
N ILE A 4 -34.98 -23.22 4.66
CA ILE A 4 -34.52 -23.37 3.27
C ILE A 4 -33.10 -23.93 3.35
N LEU A 5 -32.91 -25.15 2.83
CA LEU A 5 -31.61 -25.61 2.39
C LEU A 5 -31.34 -24.94 1.04
N ASP A 6 -30.30 -24.12 0.97
CA ASP A 6 -29.78 -23.66 -0.31
C ASP A 6 -28.72 -24.66 -0.80
N ASP A 7 -28.88 -24.96 -2.08
CA ASP A 7 -28.36 -26.05 -2.90
C ASP A 7 -26.88 -25.83 -3.28
N ASP A 8 -26.09 -26.92 -3.25
CA ASP A 8 -24.70 -26.98 -3.72
C ASP A 8 -24.64 -26.79 -5.25
N GLY A 9 -24.41 -25.56 -5.70
CA GLY A 9 -24.17 -25.22 -7.11
C GLY A 9 -22.73 -24.72 -7.33
N ASN A 10 -21.80 -25.65 -7.52
CA ASN A 10 -20.42 -25.41 -7.95
C ASN A 10 -20.42 -24.97 -9.44
N GLU A 11 -20.26 -23.68 -9.71
CA GLU A 11 -19.91 -23.16 -11.04
C GLU A 11 -18.45 -22.69 -11.03
N GLU A 12 -17.56 -23.58 -11.49
CA GLU A 12 -16.14 -23.34 -11.73
C GLU A 12 -15.95 -22.42 -12.95
N GLU A 13 -15.68 -21.13 -12.74
CA GLU A 13 -15.17 -20.22 -13.79
C GLU A 13 -13.63 -20.08 -13.65
N ASP A 14 -12.93 -20.97 -14.35
CA ASP A 14 -11.46 -20.94 -14.50
C ASP A 14 -11.01 -19.69 -15.29
N CYS A 15 -10.34 -18.75 -14.62
CA CYS A 15 -9.68 -17.63 -15.29
C CYS A 15 -8.34 -18.07 -15.91
N VAL A 16 -8.35 -18.38 -17.21
CA VAL A 16 -7.15 -18.69 -18.01
C VAL A 16 -6.30 -17.41 -18.22
N PRO A 17 -4.97 -17.42 -17.98
CA PRO A 17 -4.14 -16.27 -18.28
C PRO A 17 -3.68 -16.29 -19.74
N THR A 18 -4.23 -15.38 -20.56
CA THR A 18 -3.73 -15.15 -21.93
C THR A 18 -2.50 -14.24 -21.88
N ALA A 19 -1.35 -14.77 -22.29
CA ALA A 19 -0.11 -14.02 -22.43
C ALA A 19 -0.24 -12.93 -23.52
N SER A 20 0.03 -11.68 -23.15
CA SER A 20 0.38 -10.62 -24.09
C SER A 20 1.55 -9.81 -23.54
N ASN A 21 2.59 -9.68 -24.36
CA ASN A 21 3.79 -8.90 -24.07
C ASN A 21 3.47 -7.40 -24.09
N GLY A 22 3.92 -6.66 -23.06
CA GLY A 22 3.99 -5.20 -23.10
C GLY A 22 4.10 -4.55 -21.70
N HIS A 23 5.27 -3.99 -21.42
CA HIS A 23 5.63 -3.06 -20.33
C HIS A 23 4.49 -2.43 -19.48
N ALA A 24 4.42 -2.79 -18.20
CA ALA A 24 3.92 -1.95 -17.09
C ALA A 24 4.24 -2.62 -15.74
N ASP A 25 5.50 -2.57 -15.31
CA ASP A 25 5.99 -3.31 -14.14
C ASP A 25 6.18 -2.40 -12.92
N THR A 26 5.10 -2.01 -12.23
CA THR A 26 5.15 -1.53 -10.82
C THR A 26 3.82 -1.60 -10.04
N LEU A 27 2.73 -2.16 -10.59
CA LEU A 27 1.45 -2.31 -9.86
C LEU A 27 1.11 -3.76 -9.47
N ALA A 28 1.92 -4.73 -9.89
CA ALA A 28 1.65 -6.15 -9.68
C ALA A 28 2.26 -6.73 -8.38
N ASP A 29 3.17 -6.00 -7.72
CA ASP A 29 3.89 -6.54 -6.56
C ASP A 29 3.03 -6.60 -5.29
N SER A 30 2.08 -5.66 -5.14
CA SER A 30 1.08 -5.75 -4.06
C SER A 30 0.11 -6.92 -4.26
N THR A 31 -0.21 -7.28 -5.51
CA THR A 31 -1.12 -8.39 -5.83
C THR A 31 -0.45 -9.75 -5.60
N LYS A 32 0.88 -9.84 -5.71
CA LYS A 32 1.63 -11.11 -5.60
C LYS A 32 1.71 -11.70 -4.19
N ARG A 33 1.37 -10.95 -3.15
CA ARG A 33 1.27 -11.46 -1.77
C ARG A 33 -0.17 -11.78 -1.33
N VAL A 34 -1.16 -11.53 -2.21
CA VAL A 34 -2.58 -11.87 -1.98
C VAL A 34 -2.88 -13.35 -2.27
N PHE A 35 -1.94 -14.08 -2.86
CA PHE A 35 -2.13 -15.45 -3.38
C PHE A 35 -2.28 -16.57 -2.33
N HIS A 36 -2.47 -16.24 -1.04
CA HIS A 36 -2.77 -17.26 -0.01
C HIS A 36 -3.76 -16.75 1.06
N MET A 37 -4.84 -16.10 0.63
CA MET A 37 -5.92 -15.70 1.52
C MET A 37 -7.27 -16.05 0.91
N ASP A 38 -8.12 -16.70 1.71
CA ASP A 38 -9.50 -16.96 1.32
C ASP A 38 -10.25 -15.65 1.06
N GLU A 39 -11.28 -15.68 0.21
CA GLU A 39 -12.08 -14.51 -0.14
C GLU A 39 -12.67 -13.82 1.08
N MET A 40 -13.17 -14.60 2.04
CA MET A 40 -13.69 -14.05 3.29
C MET A 40 -12.62 -13.29 4.05
N GLN A 41 -11.39 -13.82 4.12
CA GLN A 41 -10.31 -13.16 4.85
C GLN A 41 -9.84 -11.88 4.14
N ARG A 42 -9.77 -11.90 2.80
CA ARG A 42 -9.49 -10.68 2.01
C ARG A 42 -10.52 -9.60 2.29
N HIS A 43 -11.80 -9.96 2.36
CA HIS A 43 -12.86 -9.04 2.70
C HIS A 43 -12.71 -8.48 4.12
N GLN A 44 -12.47 -9.35 5.10
CA GLN A 44 -12.28 -8.92 6.50
C GLN A 44 -11.09 -7.96 6.65
N ILE A 45 -9.98 -8.21 5.96
CA ILE A 45 -8.80 -7.34 5.96
C ILE A 45 -9.14 -5.95 5.40
N LYS A 46 -9.91 -5.87 4.31
CA LYS A 46 -10.32 -4.56 3.75
C LYS A 46 -11.08 -3.71 4.77
N HIS A 47 -11.89 -4.32 5.63
CA HIS A 47 -12.58 -3.61 6.73
C HIS A 47 -11.66 -3.15 7.86
N ARG A 48 -10.42 -3.64 7.89
CA ARG A 48 -9.40 -3.18 8.85
C ARG A 48 -8.61 -1.97 8.36
N GLU A 49 -8.77 -1.60 7.08
CA GLU A 49 -8.08 -0.44 6.51
C GLU A 49 -8.83 0.86 6.83
N LEU A 50 -8.09 1.85 7.32
CA LEU A 50 -8.54 3.21 7.59
C LEU A 50 -7.69 4.22 6.81
N PHE A 51 -8.21 5.43 6.65
CA PHE A 51 -7.47 6.57 6.09
C PHE A 51 -7.24 7.62 7.16
N LEU A 52 -5.98 8.06 7.31
CA LEU A 52 -5.63 9.09 8.28
C LEU A 52 -5.95 10.47 7.73
N SER A 53 -6.85 11.20 8.37
CA SER A 53 -7.13 12.61 8.04
C SER A 53 -6.45 13.55 9.04
N ARG A 54 -6.06 14.74 8.59
CA ARG A 54 -5.56 15.84 9.45
C ARG A 54 -6.69 16.66 10.10
N GLN A 55 -7.93 16.21 9.94
CA GLN A 55 -9.11 16.83 10.54
C GLN A 55 -9.04 16.73 12.08
N ILE A 56 -9.28 17.86 12.76
CA ILE A 56 -9.32 17.93 14.23
C ILE A 56 -10.75 18.23 14.65
N GLU A 57 -11.30 17.39 15.52
CA GLU A 57 -12.63 17.54 16.09
C GLU A 57 -12.57 17.40 17.61
N SER A 58 -13.45 18.11 18.32
CA SER A 58 -13.58 18.02 19.78
C SER A 58 -14.94 17.44 20.11
N LEU A 59 -14.96 16.23 20.68
CA LEU A 59 -16.16 15.52 21.09
C LEU A 59 -16.11 15.20 22.60
N PRO A 60 -17.27 15.16 23.28
CA PRO A 60 -17.34 14.70 24.67
C PRO A 60 -16.87 13.25 24.83
N ALA A 61 -16.24 12.94 25.97
CA ALA A 61 -15.75 11.59 26.30
C ALA A 61 -16.84 10.51 26.29
N THR A 62 -18.12 10.89 26.43
CA THR A 62 -19.27 9.98 26.35
C THR A 62 -19.45 9.31 24.99
N HIS A 63 -18.82 9.82 23.93
CA HIS A 63 -18.83 9.19 22.60
C HIS A 63 -17.90 7.98 22.51
N ILE A 64 -16.96 7.81 23.45
CA ILE A 64 -16.00 6.71 23.44
C ILE A 64 -16.70 5.42 23.87
N ARG A 65 -16.69 4.40 23.00
CA ARG A 65 -17.29 3.08 23.27
C ARG A 65 -16.27 1.97 23.54
N GLY A 66 -15.01 2.22 23.21
CA GLY A 66 -13.92 1.25 23.37
C GLY A 66 -12.61 1.83 22.87
N LYS A 67 -11.52 1.10 23.14
CA LYS A 67 -10.18 1.40 22.63
C LYS A 67 -9.88 0.45 21.47
N CYS A 68 -9.29 0.96 20.41
CA CYS A 68 -8.75 0.17 19.31
C CYS A 68 -7.25 0.45 19.12
N SER A 69 -6.58 -0.40 18.36
CA SER A 69 -5.19 -0.24 17.95
C SER A 69 -5.14 0.08 16.46
N VAL A 70 -4.53 1.22 16.12
CA VAL A 70 -4.33 1.65 14.73
C VAL A 70 -2.84 1.84 14.50
N THR A 71 -2.27 1.13 13.52
CA THR A 71 -0.83 1.20 13.20
C THR A 71 -0.60 1.56 11.74
N LEU A 72 0.56 2.15 11.45
CA LEU A 72 1.00 2.35 10.08
C LEU A 72 1.21 0.99 9.40
N TYR A 73 0.73 0.84 8.18
CA TYR A 73 0.89 -0.39 7.41
C TYR A 73 2.37 -0.68 7.15
N ASN A 74 2.81 -1.88 7.53
CA ASN A 74 4.15 -2.40 7.28
C ASN A 74 4.11 -3.48 6.20
N GLU A 75 4.62 -3.18 5.01
CA GLU A 75 4.67 -4.12 3.87
C GLU A 75 5.44 -5.41 4.15
N ALA A 76 6.36 -5.42 5.13
CA ALA A 76 7.11 -6.61 5.49
C ALA A 76 6.29 -7.61 6.32
N GLU A 77 5.21 -7.16 6.97
CA GLU A 77 4.38 -7.98 7.83
C GLU A 77 3.16 -8.56 7.10
N PRO A 78 2.74 -9.79 7.42
CA PRO A 78 1.57 -10.39 6.80
C PRO A 78 0.27 -9.72 7.29
N LEU A 79 -0.67 -9.45 6.38
CA LEU A 79 -1.94 -8.79 6.72
C LEU A 79 -2.83 -9.64 7.65
N THR A 80 -2.62 -10.95 7.69
CA THR A 80 -3.32 -11.86 8.63
C THR A 80 -3.12 -11.49 10.09
N ASN A 81 -2.03 -10.79 10.43
CA ASN A 81 -1.79 -10.30 11.79
C ASN A 81 -2.93 -9.38 12.29
N TYR A 82 -3.57 -8.63 11.39
CA TYR A 82 -4.70 -7.77 11.72
C TYR A 82 -6.02 -8.53 11.92
N LEU A 83 -6.08 -9.81 11.52
CA LEU A 83 -7.22 -10.68 11.79
C LEU A 83 -7.11 -11.41 13.12
N ALA A 84 -5.90 -11.50 13.70
CA ALA A 84 -5.68 -12.15 14.99
C ALA A 84 -6.36 -11.40 16.16
N ARG A 85 -6.69 -10.13 15.96
CA ARG A 85 -7.35 -9.27 16.95
C ARG A 85 -8.50 -8.52 16.31
N ASP A 86 -9.60 -8.43 17.04
CA ASP A 86 -10.81 -7.74 16.61
C ASP A 86 -10.72 -6.21 16.71
N ASP A 87 -9.76 -5.69 17.48
CA ASP A 87 -9.53 -4.26 17.70
C ASP A 87 -8.33 -3.69 16.91
N ALA A 88 -7.73 -4.48 16.02
CA ALA A 88 -6.57 -4.08 15.22
C ALA A 88 -6.96 -3.54 13.83
N PHE A 89 -6.47 -2.36 13.51
CA PHE A 89 -6.67 -1.65 12.24
C PHE A 89 -5.34 -1.10 11.73
N PHE A 90 -5.29 -0.76 10.43
CA PHE A 90 -4.12 -0.15 9.84
C PHE A 90 -4.48 0.99 8.89
N TYR A 91 -3.51 1.84 8.60
CA TYR A 91 -3.62 2.84 7.53
C TYR A 91 -2.36 2.82 6.67
N LYS A 92 -2.53 3.01 5.36
CA LYS A 92 -1.42 3.22 4.40
C LYS A 92 -1.42 4.63 3.84
N LEU A 93 -2.61 5.21 3.68
CA LEU A 93 -2.81 6.48 3.00
C LEU A 93 -3.33 7.56 3.95
N ILE A 94 -2.92 8.78 3.67
CA ILE A 94 -3.40 10.00 4.30
C ILE A 94 -4.50 10.58 3.40
N TYR A 95 -5.65 10.88 3.98
CA TYR A 95 -6.76 11.52 3.29
C TYR A 95 -6.69 13.04 3.48
N ASP A 96 -6.71 13.76 2.36
CA ASP A 96 -6.89 15.22 2.35
C ASP A 96 -8.39 15.54 2.21
N PRO A 97 -9.05 16.06 3.25
CA PRO A 97 -10.47 16.37 3.20
C PRO A 97 -10.81 17.54 2.26
N SER A 98 -9.87 18.46 2.03
CA SER A 98 -10.08 19.62 1.15
C SER A 98 -10.00 19.22 -0.32
N ALA A 99 -8.98 18.44 -0.68
CA ALA A 99 -8.76 17.98 -2.05
C ALA A 99 -9.54 16.71 -2.40
N LYS A 100 -10.06 15.98 -1.41
CA LYS A 100 -10.67 14.64 -1.56
C LYS A 100 -9.73 13.65 -2.22
N THR A 101 -8.45 13.70 -1.87
CA THR A 101 -7.40 12.85 -2.43
C THR A 101 -6.78 11.97 -1.35
N LEU A 102 -6.21 10.84 -1.78
CA LEU A 102 -5.44 9.94 -0.95
C LEU A 102 -3.97 10.06 -1.32
N GLN A 103 -3.10 10.19 -0.32
CA GLN A 103 -1.66 10.37 -0.48
C GLN A 103 -0.92 9.29 0.30
N GLU A 104 0.14 8.73 -0.26
CA GLU A 104 1.04 7.87 0.51
C GLU A 104 1.89 8.72 1.46
N ASP A 105 2.09 8.24 2.69
CA ASP A 105 2.96 8.90 3.69
C ASP A 105 4.46 8.76 3.35
N ARG A 106 4.80 7.83 2.45
CA ARG A 106 6.18 7.65 1.97
C ARG A 106 6.48 8.70 0.90
N GLY A 107 7.62 9.38 1.05
CA GLY A 107 8.08 10.39 0.09
C GLY A 107 8.10 9.85 -1.35
N ALA A 108 7.70 10.69 -2.30
CA ALA A 108 7.71 10.32 -3.71
C ALA A 108 9.12 10.42 -4.29
N MET A 109 9.61 9.34 -4.92
CA MET A 109 10.82 9.40 -5.73
C MET A 109 10.50 10.04 -7.08
N ARG A 110 11.25 11.08 -7.45
CA ARG A 110 11.11 11.75 -8.74
C ARG A 110 12.21 11.28 -9.69
N ILE A 111 11.85 11.03 -10.94
CA ILE A 111 12.76 10.62 -12.01
C ILE A 111 12.70 11.71 -13.10
N GLY A 112 13.87 12.13 -13.60
CA GLY A 112 13.99 13.12 -14.67
C GLY A 112 15.33 13.84 -14.60
N SER A 113 15.72 14.50 -15.69
CA SER A 113 16.96 15.29 -15.79
C SER A 113 17.12 16.32 -14.68
N ASP A 114 16.01 16.85 -14.17
CA ASP A 114 15.99 17.88 -13.13
C ASP A 114 16.23 17.30 -11.72
N TYR A 115 16.10 15.98 -11.58
CA TYR A 115 16.23 15.26 -10.32
C TYR A 115 17.40 14.28 -10.30
N GLN A 116 17.93 13.90 -11.48
CA GLN A 116 19.01 12.93 -11.64
C GLN A 116 20.32 13.62 -12.01
N SER A 117 21.42 13.17 -11.41
CA SER A 117 22.75 13.60 -11.81
C SER A 117 23.17 12.98 -13.15
N GLU A 118 23.97 13.70 -13.93
CA GLU A 118 24.63 13.13 -15.11
C GLU A 118 25.59 12.01 -14.71
N ILE A 119 25.42 10.83 -15.32
CA ILE A 119 26.29 9.68 -15.11
C ILE A 119 27.64 9.97 -15.78
N GLN A 120 28.69 10.13 -14.97
CA GLN A 120 30.03 10.39 -15.48
C GLN A 120 30.61 9.11 -16.13
N PRO A 121 31.27 9.21 -17.31
CA PRO A 121 31.88 8.07 -17.97
C PRO A 121 33.07 7.53 -17.17
N LEU A 122 33.31 6.23 -17.28
CA LEU A 122 34.46 5.58 -16.64
C LEU A 122 35.77 6.24 -17.10
N LEU A 123 36.61 6.62 -16.14
CA LEU A 123 37.93 7.16 -16.45
C LEU A 123 38.81 6.05 -17.05
N LYS A 124 39.49 6.38 -18.15
CA LYS A 124 40.55 5.53 -18.70
C LYS A 124 41.73 5.51 -17.72
N GLU A 125 42.45 4.38 -17.67
CA GLU A 125 43.63 4.21 -16.82
C GLU A 125 44.60 5.40 -16.96
N GLY A 126 45.06 5.92 -15.81
CA GLY A 126 45.98 7.05 -15.75
C GLY A 126 45.34 8.45 -15.68
N LYS A 127 44.01 8.57 -15.62
CA LYS A 127 43.32 9.85 -15.38
C LYS A 127 42.80 9.95 -13.95
N PHE A 128 43.15 11.02 -13.24
CA PHE A 128 42.60 11.36 -11.92
C PHE A 128 41.40 12.31 -12.08
N ALA A 129 40.24 11.92 -11.57
CA ALA A 129 39.08 12.79 -11.48
C ALA A 129 39.20 13.73 -10.28
N CYS A 130 39.44 15.02 -10.52
CA CYS A 130 39.27 16.06 -9.50
C CYS A 130 37.82 16.53 -9.54
N TYR A 131 36.91 15.73 -8.97
CA TYR A 131 35.48 16.06 -8.92
C TYR A 131 34.96 15.91 -7.49
N ILE A 132 35.49 16.68 -6.56
CA ILE A 132 34.78 16.95 -5.32
C ILE A 132 35.01 18.42 -4.97
N PHE A 133 33.92 19.20 -4.85
CA PHE A 133 33.84 20.56 -4.26
C PHE A 133 33.95 21.85 -5.10
N THR A 134 33.65 21.90 -6.40
CA THR A 134 33.55 23.23 -7.10
C THR A 134 32.17 23.89 -7.11
N ASN A 135 31.13 23.30 -6.52
CA ASN A 135 29.82 23.97 -6.39
C ASN A 135 29.20 23.76 -5.01
N LEU A 136 29.82 24.34 -3.98
CA LEU A 136 29.11 24.73 -2.76
C LEU A 136 29.24 26.25 -2.65
N ARG A 137 28.19 26.96 -3.05
CA ARG A 137 27.99 28.38 -2.77
C ARG A 137 26.71 28.54 -1.97
#